data_AF-A0A531MMZ4-F1
#
_entry.id   AF-A0A531MMZ4-F1
#
_cell.length_a   1.000
_cell.length_b   1.000
_cell.length_c   1.000
_cell.angle_alpha   90.00
_cell.angle_beta   90.00
_cell.angle_gamma   90.00
#
_symmetry.space_group_name_H-M   'P 1'
#
loop_
_entity.id
_entity.type
_entity.pdbx_description
1 polymer ?
#
loop_
_entity_poly.entity_id
_entity_poly.type
_entity_poly.pdbx_seq_one_letter_code
_entity_poly.pdbx_strand_id
1 'polypeptide(L)'
;GTNRVGASRLQAIASILGVPVAFFFEDAPGQELTANRGFADDSSMAFAVEFCGSPEGLQLNRAFVKIADVKVRRRIIDLVKSLAEDDLD
;
A
#
# COMPACT_ATOMS: atom_id res chain seq x y z
N GLY A 1 -31.51 -18.69 4.82
CA GLY A 1 -30.23 -18.67 4.10
C GLY A 1 -29.11 -18.81 5.11
N THR A 2 -28.39 -19.93 5.04
CA THR A 2 -27.56 -20.49 6.13
C THR A 2 -26.25 -19.75 6.40
N ASN A 3 -25.84 -18.83 5.51
CA ASN A 3 -24.57 -18.09 5.62
C ASN A 3 -24.81 -16.58 5.69
N ARG A 4 -25.41 -16.10 6.79
CA ARG A 4 -25.52 -14.66 7.07
C ARG A 4 -24.65 -14.31 8.28
N VAL A 5 -23.81 -13.30 8.12
CA VAL A 5 -23.11 -12.68 9.24
C VAL A 5 -23.87 -11.41 9.65
N GLY A 6 -24.07 -11.20 10.95
CA GLY A 6 -24.67 -9.96 11.44
C GLY A 6 -23.69 -8.79 11.36
N ALA A 7 -24.20 -7.56 11.19
CA ALA A 7 -23.39 -6.35 11.06
C ALA A 7 -22.35 -6.18 12.19
N SER A 8 -22.72 -6.48 13.44
CA SER A 8 -21.80 -6.40 14.58
C SER A 8 -20.62 -7.38 14.48
N ARG A 9 -20.85 -8.59 13.96
CA ARG A 9 -19.78 -9.57 13.73
C ARG A 9 -18.87 -9.14 12.58
N LEU A 10 -19.46 -8.62 11.50
CA LEU A 10 -18.70 -8.10 10.37
C LEU A 10 -17.81 -6.91 10.80
N GLN A 11 -18.35 -5.99 11.59
CA GLN A 11 -17.60 -4.87 12.18
C GLN A 11 -16.44 -5.35 13.05
N ALA A 12 -16.65 -6.38 13.88
CA ALA A 12 -15.59 -6.96 14.71
C ALA A 12 -14.48 -7.58 13.84
N ILE A 13 -14.83 -8.32 12.79
CA ILE A 13 -13.87 -8.92 11.85
C ILE A 13 -13.08 -7.82 11.13
N ALA A 14 -13.76 -6.78 10.62
CA ALA A 14 -13.13 -5.63 9.97
C ALA A 14 -12.12 -4.93 10.90
N SER A 15 -12.49 -4.77 12.17
CA SER A 15 -11.63 -4.15 13.19
C SER A 15 -10.39 -5.01 13.50
N ILE A 16 -10.52 -6.34 13.51
CA ILE A 16 -9.39 -7.27 13.71
C ILE A 16 -8.43 -7.24 12.53
N LEU A 17 -8.97 -7.19 11.30
CA LEU A 17 -8.16 -7.15 10.08
C LEU A 17 -7.62 -5.75 9.76
N GLY A 18 -8.06 -4.71 10.47
CA GLY A 18 -7.64 -3.33 10.23
C GLY A 18 -8.17 -2.73 8.92
N VAL A 19 -9.28 -3.25 8.39
CA VAL A 19 -9.88 -2.81 7.12
C VAL A 19 -11.27 -2.20 7.34
N PRO A 20 -11.76 -1.30 6.46
CA PRO A 20 -13.14 -0.83 6.49
C PRO A 20 -14.14 -1.99 6.26
N VAL A 21 -15.33 -1.91 6.88
CA VAL A 21 -16.42 -2.90 6.65
C VAL A 21 -16.79 -3.03 5.17
N ALA A 22 -16.65 -1.94 4.39
CA ALA A 22 -16.90 -1.92 2.96
C ALA A 22 -16.01 -2.90 2.16
N PHE A 23 -14.83 -3.24 2.66
CA PHE A 23 -13.90 -4.21 2.03
C PHE A 23 -14.56 -5.56 1.70
N PHE A 24 -15.48 -6.03 2.54
CA PHE A 24 -16.17 -7.31 2.33
C PHE A 24 -17.26 -7.26 1.26
N PHE A 25 -17.51 -6.08 0.68
CA PHE A 25 -18.58 -5.83 -0.28
C PHE A 25 -18.06 -5.29 -1.62
N GLU A 26 -16.74 -5.16 -1.82
CA GLU A 26 -16.13 -4.59 -3.04
C GLU A 26 -16.44 -5.40 -4.32
N ASP A 27 -16.61 -6.72 -4.22
CA ASP A 27 -16.99 -7.59 -5.35
C ASP A 27 -18.49 -7.96 -5.37
N ALA A 28 -19.32 -7.30 -4.55
CA ALA A 28 -20.75 -7.59 -4.52
C ALA A 28 -21.43 -7.02 -5.78
N PRO A 29 -22.12 -7.84 -6.59
CA PRO A 29 -22.80 -7.35 -7.79
C PRO A 29 -23.90 -6.34 -7.39
N GLY A 30 -23.70 -5.07 -7.73
CA GLY A 30 -24.71 -4.01 -7.61
C GLY A 30 -24.40 -2.83 -6.68
N GLN A 31 -23.17 -2.64 -6.18
CA GLN A 31 -22.81 -1.41 -5.46
C GLN A 31 -21.77 -0.57 -6.22
N GLU A 32 -22.25 0.32 -7.10
CA GLU A 32 -21.52 1.57 -7.38
C GLU A 32 -21.75 2.53 -6.22
N LEU A 33 -21.01 2.36 -5.12
CA LEU A 33 -20.96 3.36 -4.06
C LEU A 33 -19.65 4.13 -4.16
N THR A 34 -19.73 5.23 -4.90
CA THR A 34 -18.85 6.39 -4.77
C THR A 34 -18.90 6.89 -3.32
N ALA A 35 -17.88 6.57 -2.51
CA ALA A 35 -17.24 7.51 -1.58
C ALA A 35 -16.17 6.84 -0.68
N ASN A 36 -14.97 7.41 -0.77
CA ASN A 36 -13.92 7.52 0.25
C ASN A 36 -13.07 6.28 0.61
N ARG A 37 -11.93 6.19 -0.10
CA ARG A 37 -10.57 6.11 0.48
C ARG A 37 -10.36 5.03 1.56
N GLY A 38 -10.64 3.77 1.22
CA GLY A 38 -10.13 2.60 1.95
C GLY A 38 -8.81 2.07 1.39
N PHE A 39 -8.56 2.25 0.09
CA PHE A 39 -7.40 1.72 -0.63
C PHE A 39 -6.93 2.65 -1.76
N ALA A 40 -7.19 3.96 -1.64
CA ALA A 40 -6.68 4.95 -2.58
C ALA A 40 -5.19 5.25 -2.31
N ASP A 41 -4.36 4.20 -2.24
CA ASP A 41 -2.90 4.19 -2.46
C ASP A 41 -2.32 2.75 -2.48
N ASP A 42 -3.09 1.73 -2.88
CA ASP A 42 -2.59 0.33 -2.83
C ASP A 42 -1.55 0.02 -3.92
N SER A 43 -1.50 0.80 -5.00
CA SER A 43 -0.49 0.62 -6.04
C SER A 43 0.92 0.95 -5.55
N SER A 44 1.08 2.00 -4.72
CA SER A 44 2.39 2.37 -4.19
C SER A 44 2.87 1.41 -3.09
N MET A 45 1.94 0.89 -2.28
CA MET A 45 2.23 -0.13 -1.27
C MET A 45 2.54 -1.49 -1.91
N ALA A 46 1.77 -1.91 -2.91
CA ALA A 46 2.08 -3.12 -3.68
C ALA A 46 3.46 -3.03 -4.37
N PHE A 47 3.77 -1.90 -4.99
CA PHE A 47 5.08 -1.65 -5.60
C PHE A 47 6.21 -1.66 -4.55
N ALA A 48 5.99 -1.07 -3.38
CA ALA A 48 6.96 -1.08 -2.30
C ALA A 48 7.22 -2.49 -1.75
N VAL A 49 6.18 -3.34 -1.64
CA VAL A 49 6.31 -4.74 -1.21
C VAL A 49 7.05 -5.57 -2.26
N GLU A 50 6.70 -5.42 -3.54
CA GLU A 50 7.39 -6.09 -4.64
C GLU A 50 8.87 -5.70 -4.71
N PHE A 51 9.17 -4.40 -4.62
CA PHE A 51 10.55 -3.90 -4.59
C PHE A 51 11.32 -4.37 -3.35
N CYS A 52 10.72 -4.35 -2.17
CA CYS A 52 11.38 -4.88 -0.97
C CYS A 52 11.63 -6.38 -1.03
N GLY A 53 10.92 -7.12 -1.91
CA GLY A 53 11.17 -8.53 -2.17
C GLY A 53 12.32 -8.80 -3.14
N SER A 54 12.74 -7.81 -3.93
CA SER A 54 13.82 -8.01 -4.91
C SER A 54 15.22 -7.99 -4.25
N PRO A 55 16.20 -8.76 -4.77
CA PRO A 55 17.58 -8.72 -4.30
C PRO A 55 18.16 -7.30 -4.27
N GLU A 56 17.87 -6.51 -5.30
CA GLU A 56 18.32 -5.13 -5.48
C GLU A 56 17.68 -4.21 -4.43
N GLY A 57 16.38 -4.35 -4.18
CA GLY A 57 15.66 -3.53 -3.21
C GLY A 57 16.11 -3.79 -1.78
N LEU A 58 16.35 -5.04 -1.40
CA LEU A 58 16.92 -5.40 -0.10
C LEU A 58 18.34 -4.84 0.08
N GLN A 59 19.18 -4.93 -0.96
CA GLN A 59 20.54 -4.40 -0.90
C GLN A 59 20.53 -2.86 -0.76
N LEU A 60 19.69 -2.18 -1.55
CA LEU A 60 19.52 -0.73 -1.46
C LEU A 60 19.03 -0.32 -0.08
N ASN A 61 17.98 -0.96 0.43
CA ASN A 61 17.41 -0.65 1.75
C ASN A 61 18.48 -0.80 2.84
N ARG A 62 19.21 -1.92 2.86
CA ARG A 62 20.25 -2.19 3.86
C ARG A 62 21.41 -1.20 3.81
N ALA A 63 21.78 -0.73 2.62
CA ALA A 63 22.81 0.30 2.48
C ALA A 63 22.27 1.68 2.91
N PHE A 64 21.06 2.02 2.48
CA PHE A 64 20.43 3.32 2.71
C PHE A 64 20.15 3.59 4.19
N VAL A 65 19.71 2.58 4.96
CA VAL A 65 19.46 2.73 6.41
C VAL A 65 20.73 3.02 7.23
N LYS A 66 21.91 2.67 6.72
CA LYS A 66 23.20 2.96 7.38
C LYS A 66 23.64 4.42 7.22
N ILE A 67 22.99 5.18 6.35
CA ILE A 67 23.33 6.58 6.09
C ILE A 67 22.71 7.45 7.19
N ALA A 68 23.54 7.94 8.10
CA ALA A 68 23.10 8.78 9.21
C ALA A 68 22.66 10.18 8.77
N ASP A 69 23.38 10.77 7.81
CA ASP A 69 23.11 12.14 7.35
C ASP A 69 21.85 12.19 6.46
N VAL A 70 20.84 12.93 6.93
CA VAL A 70 19.59 13.20 6.21
C VAL A 70 19.84 13.89 4.87
N LYS A 71 20.81 14.80 4.80
CA LYS A 71 21.13 15.53 3.56
C LYS A 71 21.71 14.59 2.49
N VAL A 72 22.53 13.62 2.91
CA VAL A 72 23.08 12.60 2.00
C VAL A 72 21.97 11.70 1.48
N ARG A 73 21.08 11.21 2.36
CA ARG A 73 19.90 10.43 1.95
C ARG A 73 19.07 11.17 0.92
N ARG A 74 18.82 12.47 1.12
CA ARG A 74 18.05 13.30 0.20
C ARG A 74 18.71 13.41 -1.18
N ARG A 75 20.02 13.68 -1.23
CA ARG A 75 20.78 13.71 -2.50
C ARG A 75 20.75 12.40 -3.26
N ILE A 76 20.76 11.26 -2.56
CA ILE A 76 20.65 9.94 -3.20
C ILE A 76 19.28 9.77 -3.84
N ILE A 77 18.20 10.15 -3.15
CA ILE A 77 16.86 10.12 -3.71
C ILE A 77 16.75 11.05 -4.92
N ASP A 78 17.29 12.26 -4.83
CA ASP A 78 17.28 13.22 -5.95
C ASP A 78 18.06 12.68 -7.16
N LEU A 79 19.19 12.00 -6.92
CA LEU A 79 19.96 11.33 -7.97
C LEU A 79 19.15 10.21 -8.63
N VAL A 80 18.56 9.30 -7.83
CA VAL A 80 17.74 8.20 -8.36
C VAL A 80 16.56 8.74 -9.19
N LYS A 81 15.92 9.82 -8.73
CA LYS A 81 14.87 10.50 -9.49
C LYS A 81 15.37 11.07 -10.81
N SER A 82 16.57 11.66 -10.84
CA SER A 82 17.15 12.20 -12.08
C SER A 82 17.56 11.14 -13.10
N LEU A 83 17.78 9.90 -12.63
CA LEU A 83 18.17 8.77 -13.47
C LEU A 83 16.97 7.94 -13.94
N ALA A 84 15.86 7.97 -13.19
CA ALA A 84 14.59 7.43 -13.65
C ALA A 84 14.10 8.34 -14.80
N GLU A 85 13.83 7.75 -15.96
CA GLU A 85 13.15 8.48 -17.04
C GLU A 85 11.76 8.90 -16.50
N ASP A 86 11.42 10.19 -16.61
CA ASP A 86 10.10 10.74 -16.27
C ASP A 86 9.07 10.16 -17.27
N ASP A 87 8.59 8.94 -17.01
CA ASP A 87 7.52 8.29 -17.78
C ASP A 87 6.30 8.01 -16.88
N LEU A 88 6.01 8.93 -15.96
CA LEU A 88 4.79 8.96 -15.16
C LEU A 88 4.11 10.34 -15.28
N ASP A 89 3.61 10.64 -16.48
CA ASP A 89 2.41 11.47 -16.70
C ASP A 89 1.18 10.57 -16.85
#